data_AF-A0A497M9S6-F1
#
_entry.id   AF-A0A497M9S6-F1
#
_cell.length_a   1.000
_cell.length_b   1.000
_cell.length_c   1.000
_cell.angle_alpha   90.00
_cell.angle_beta   90.00
_cell.angle_gamma   90.00
#
_symmetry.space_group_name_H-M   'P 1'
#
loop_
_entity.id
_entity.type
_entity.pdbx_description
1 polymer ?
#
loop_
_entity_poly.entity_id
_entity_poly.type
_entity_poly.pdbx_seq_one_letter_code
_entity_poly.pdbx_strand_id
1 'polypeptide(L)'
;MELKIYELVETDTLRHRETARKILRIINQNSDETVTLNFKGVTFASRSFLHELLSGLHDREISYKNTNDEIQFMAKVAFTKPVLKLETKKEVKELVSA
;
A
#
# COMPACT_ATOMS: atom_id res chain seq x y z
N MET A 1 19.59 -7.67 1.70
CA MET A 1 19.47 -6.20 1.90
C MET A 1 18.33 -5.84 2.88
N GLU A 2 18.56 -4.94 3.84
CA GLU A 2 17.46 -4.33 4.64
C GLU A 2 17.21 -2.88 4.18
N LEU A 3 15.97 -2.57 3.80
CA LEU A 3 15.53 -1.23 3.41
C LEU A 3 14.68 -0.60 4.51
N LYS A 4 15.18 0.47 5.11
CA LYS A 4 14.44 1.26 6.09
C LYS A 4 13.59 2.30 5.35
N ILE A 5 12.29 2.07 5.30
CA ILE A 5 11.39 2.83 4.43
C ILE A 5 11.34 4.31 4.84
N TYR A 6 11.26 4.60 6.14
CA TYR A 6 11.24 5.97 6.65
C TYR A 6 12.50 6.76 6.26
N GLU A 7 13.69 6.17 6.41
CA GLU A 7 14.96 6.81 6.03
C GLU A 7 15.06 7.02 4.51
N LEU A 8 14.43 6.16 3.71
CA LEU A 8 14.48 6.23 2.26
C LEU A 8 13.55 7.29 1.67
N VAL A 9 12.37 7.48 2.26
CA VAL A 9 11.32 8.36 1.73
C VAL A 9 11.12 9.63 2.55
N GLU A 10 11.75 9.71 3.71
CA GLU A 10 11.71 10.84 4.66
C GLU A 10 10.28 11.26 5.07
N THR A 11 9.38 10.28 5.14
CA THR A 11 8.01 10.48 5.61
C THR A 11 7.46 9.25 6.31
N ASP A 12 6.60 9.47 7.29
CA ASP A 12 5.89 8.44 8.04
C ASP A 12 4.59 7.99 7.35
N THR A 13 4.12 8.69 6.30
CA THR A 13 2.88 8.34 5.59
C THR A 13 3.11 8.04 4.10
N LEU A 14 2.74 6.83 3.68
CA LEU A 14 3.01 6.29 2.34
C LEU A 14 1.72 6.22 1.50
N ARG A 15 1.42 7.31 0.76
CA ARG A 15 0.13 7.49 0.08
C ARG A 15 0.13 7.18 -1.41
N HIS A 16 1.28 7.32 -2.07
CA HIS A 16 1.35 7.40 -3.53
C HIS A 16 2.01 6.18 -4.15
N ARG A 17 1.43 5.68 -5.26
CA ARG A 17 2.04 4.60 -6.07
C ARG A 17 3.43 4.97 -6.58
N GLU A 18 3.68 6.26 -6.82
CA GLU A 18 4.99 6.73 -7.27
C GLU A 18 6.09 6.42 -6.24
N THR A 19 5.80 6.59 -4.94
CA THR A 19 6.74 6.23 -3.86
C THR A 19 7.04 4.73 -3.88
N ALA A 20 6.02 3.88 -4.08
CA ALA A 20 6.22 2.44 -4.22
C ALA A 20 7.13 2.12 -5.42
N ARG A 21 6.91 2.76 -6.57
CA ARG A 21 7.77 2.57 -7.76
C ARG A 21 9.22 2.98 -7.54
N LYS A 22 9.46 4.05 -6.77
CA LYS A 22 10.83 4.46 -6.39
C LYS A 22 11.52 3.37 -5.57
N ILE A 23 10.82 2.82 -4.57
CA ILE A 23 11.33 1.71 -3.74
C ILE A 23 11.60 0.47 -4.61
N LEU A 24 10.66 0.11 -5.49
CA LEU A 24 10.82 -1.04 -6.40
C LEU A 24 12.04 -0.89 -7.32
N ARG A 25 12.34 0.31 -7.82
CA ARG A 25 13.53 0.56 -8.64
C ARG A 25 14.82 0.24 -7.87
N ILE A 26 14.90 0.65 -6.61
CA ILE A 26 16.07 0.37 -5.75
C ILE A 26 16.22 -1.12 -5.47
N ILE A 27 15.10 -1.80 -5.21
CA ILE A 27 15.07 -3.26 -5.00
C ILE A 27 15.51 -3.99 -6.27
N ASN A 28 15.03 -3.55 -7.43
CA ASN A 28 15.35 -4.20 -8.71
C ASN A 28 16.80 -4.01 -9.14
N GLN A 29 17.48 -2.95 -8.68
CA GLN A 29 18.92 -2.76 -8.87
C GLN A 29 19.77 -3.78 -8.09
N ASN A 30 19.21 -4.41 -7.06
CA ASN A 30 19.89 -5.38 -6.20
C ASN A 30 19.12 -6.71 -6.25
N SER A 31 19.15 -7.37 -7.40
CA SER A 31 18.21 -8.47 -7.71
C SER A 31 18.43 -9.76 -6.94
N ASP A 32 19.65 -10.01 -6.52
CA ASP A 32 20.07 -11.34 -6.07
C ASP A 32 20.00 -11.50 -4.55
N GLU A 33 19.59 -10.44 -3.83
CA GLU A 33 19.49 -10.44 -2.38
C GLU A 33 18.04 -10.53 -1.89
N THR A 34 17.81 -11.36 -0.86
CA THR A 34 16.59 -11.31 -0.06
C THR A 34 16.41 -9.90 0.53
N VAL A 35 15.23 -9.32 0.35
CA VAL A 35 14.93 -7.97 0.80
C VAL A 35 14.10 -7.99 2.07
N THR A 36 14.53 -7.25 3.07
CA THR A 36 13.73 -6.95 4.27
C THR A 36 13.23 -5.51 4.20
N LEU A 37 11.91 -5.32 4.19
CA LEU A 37 11.28 -4.01 4.27
C LEU A 37 11.01 -3.67 5.74
N ASN A 38 11.70 -2.65 6.26
CA ASN A 38 11.57 -2.20 7.63
C ASN A 38 10.71 -0.92 7.69
N PHE A 39 9.52 -1.04 8.28
CA PHE A 39 8.53 0.03 8.41
C PHE A 39 8.67 0.83 9.72
N LYS A 40 9.78 0.69 10.45
CA LYS A 40 10.03 1.49 11.66
C LYS A 40 9.95 2.98 11.32
N GLY A 41 9.14 3.73 12.07
CA GLY A 41 8.90 5.15 11.85
C GLY A 41 7.79 5.46 10.83
N VAL A 42 7.23 4.46 10.14
CA VAL A 42 6.07 4.62 9.27
C VAL A 42 4.80 4.40 10.09
N THR A 43 3.93 5.41 10.11
CA THR A 43 2.65 5.38 10.82
C THR A 43 1.52 4.87 9.92
N PHE A 44 1.57 5.17 8.61
CA PHE A 44 0.51 4.84 7.68
C PHE A 44 1.03 4.43 6.30
N ALA A 45 0.42 3.41 5.70
CA ALA A 45 0.63 3.06 4.30
C ALA A 45 -0.71 2.79 3.60
N SER A 46 -1.01 3.56 2.57
CA SER A 46 -2.27 3.46 1.85
C SER A 46 -2.37 2.14 1.08
N ARG A 47 -3.61 1.68 0.88
CA ARG A 47 -3.93 0.53 0.02
C ARG A 47 -3.29 0.64 -1.37
N SER A 48 -3.36 1.81 -2.02
CA SER A 48 -2.81 2.03 -3.36
C SER A 48 -1.30 1.89 -3.41
N PHE A 49 -0.60 2.44 -2.41
CA PHE A 49 0.85 2.28 -2.25
C PHE A 49 1.23 0.81 -2.04
N LEU A 50 0.58 0.14 -1.07
CA LEU A 50 0.88 -1.25 -0.74
C LEU A 50 0.57 -2.19 -1.91
N HIS A 51 -0.55 -1.99 -2.60
CA HIS A 51 -0.87 -2.78 -3.79
C HIS A 51 0.22 -2.68 -4.85
N GLU A 52 0.67 -1.46 -5.18
CA GLU A 52 1.75 -1.26 -6.17
C GLU A 52 3.06 -1.93 -5.72
N LEU A 53 3.47 -1.70 -4.46
CA LEU A 53 4.71 -2.23 -3.91
C LEU A 53 4.68 -3.77 -3.89
N LEU A 54 3.64 -4.36 -3.32
CA LEU A 54 3.53 -5.79 -3.13
C LEU A 54 3.31 -6.52 -4.46
N SER A 55 2.56 -5.93 -5.40
CA SER A 55 2.45 -6.47 -6.77
C SER A 55 3.79 -6.46 -7.48
N GLY A 56 4.62 -5.44 -7.28
CA GLY A 56 5.96 -5.37 -7.85
C GLY A 56 6.96 -6.38 -7.25
N LEU A 57 6.63 -7.01 -6.12
CA LEU A 57 7.49 -7.94 -5.40
C LEU A 57 6.97 -9.39 -5.41
N HIS A 58 5.91 -9.69 -6.19
CA HIS A 58 5.23 -10.99 -6.16
C HIS A 58 6.13 -12.20 -6.46
N ASP A 59 7.18 -12.02 -7.27
CA ASP A 59 8.14 -13.07 -7.64
C ASP A 59 9.37 -13.13 -6.73
N ARG A 60 9.40 -12.36 -5.63
CA ARG A 60 10.57 -12.26 -4.74
C ARG A 60 10.26 -12.71 -3.32
N GLU A 61 11.26 -13.31 -2.69
CA GLU A 61 11.24 -13.57 -1.26
C GLU A 61 11.49 -12.26 -0.48
N ILE A 62 10.46 -11.77 0.20
CA ILE A 62 10.48 -10.53 0.97
C ILE A 62 10.14 -10.81 2.44
N SER A 63 10.94 -10.24 3.34
CA SER A 63 10.63 -10.19 4.77
C SER A 63 10.14 -8.80 5.17
N TYR A 64 9.24 -8.71 6.14
CA TYR A 64 8.69 -7.46 6.66
C TYR A 64 9.05 -7.31 8.13
N LYS A 65 9.54 -6.13 8.55
CA LYS A 65 9.87 -5.81 9.95
C LYS A 65 9.16 -4.53 10.40
N ASN A 66 8.85 -4.45 11.69
CA ASN A 66 8.28 -3.27 12.35
C ASN A 66 7.02 -2.71 11.66
N THR A 67 6.20 -3.57 11.06
CA THR A 67 4.87 -3.20 10.58
C THR A 67 3.94 -2.98 11.77
N ASN A 68 3.09 -1.96 11.70
CA ASN A 68 1.99 -1.78 12.64
C ASN A 68 0.68 -2.40 12.13
N ASP A 69 -0.34 -2.45 12.98
CA ASP A 69 -1.63 -3.08 12.67
C ASP A 69 -2.33 -2.45 11.46
N GLU A 70 -2.21 -1.12 11.30
CA GLU A 70 -2.80 -0.38 10.18
C GLU A 70 -2.17 -0.79 8.83
N ILE A 71 -0.84 -0.91 8.78
CA ILE A 71 -0.10 -1.33 7.60
C ILE A 71 -0.47 -2.78 7.25
N GLN A 72 -0.55 -3.67 8.25
CA GLN A 72 -0.95 -5.06 8.03
C GLN A 72 -2.38 -5.17 7.50
N PHE A 73 -3.30 -4.39 8.07
CA PHE A 73 -4.68 -4.32 7.62
C PHE A 73 -4.77 -3.83 6.17
N MET A 74 -4.11 -2.72 5.83
CA MET A 74 -4.11 -2.17 4.48
C MET A 74 -3.45 -3.10 3.45
N ALA A 75 -2.41 -3.84 3.85
CA ALA A 75 -1.76 -4.84 3.00
C ALA A 75 -2.73 -5.99 2.67
N LYS A 76 -3.49 -6.46 3.67
CA LYS A 76 -4.54 -7.46 3.46
C LYS A 76 -5.62 -6.95 2.49
N VAL A 77 -6.08 -5.72 2.68
CA VAL A 77 -7.13 -5.11 1.84
C VAL A 77 -6.64 -4.74 0.43
N ALA A 78 -5.34 -4.55 0.23
CA ALA A 78 -4.77 -4.29 -1.10
C ALA A 78 -5.16 -5.37 -2.12
N PHE A 79 -5.18 -6.64 -1.71
CA PHE A 79 -5.47 -7.78 -2.60
C PHE A 79 -6.86 -8.38 -2.44
N THR A 80 -7.65 -7.91 -1.47
CA THR A 80 -9.05 -8.32 -1.34
C THR A 80 -9.87 -7.76 -2.51
N LYS A 81 -10.54 -8.64 -3.26
CA LYS A 81 -11.52 -8.23 -4.28
C LYS A 81 -12.64 -7.42 -3.60
N PRO A 82 -13.01 -6.24 -4.11
CA PRO A 82 -14.12 -5.48 -3.54
C PRO A 82 -15.42 -6.27 -3.73
N VAL A 83 -16.02 -6.72 -2.62
CA VAL A 83 -17.40 -7.22 -2.60
C VAL A 83 -18.30 -6.01 -2.34
N LEU A 84 -18.51 -5.19 -3.36
CA LEU A 84 -19.47 -4.08 -3.30
C LEU A 84 -20.64 -4.39 -4.22
N LYS A 85 -21.73 -4.91 -3.64
CA LYS A 85 -23.07 -4.75 -4.21
C LYS A 85 -23.51 -3.33 -3.89
N LEU A 86 -23.36 -2.42 -4.85
CA LEU A 86 -23.99 -1.10 -4.78
C LEU A 86 -25.49 -1.29 -5.03
N GLU A 87 -26.29 -1.42 -3.98
CA GLU A 87 -27.74 -1.22 -4.09
C GLU A 87 -27.97 0.26 -4.39
N THR A 88 -28.22 0.57 -5.66
CA THR A 88 -28.62 1.90 -6.12
C THR A 88 -30.05 2.16 -5.69
N LYS A 89 -30.25 2.70 -4.48
CA LYS A 89 -31.52 3.36 -4.15
C LYS A 89 -31.60 4.69 -4.93
N LYS A 90 -32.18 4.63 -6.12
CA LYS A 90 -32.75 5.81 -6.80
C LYS A 90 -34.03 6.21 -6.05
N GLU A 91 -33.97 7.24 -5.22
CA GLU A 91 -35.14 8.09 -4.95
C GLU A 91 -34.67 9.55 -4.90
N VAL A 92 -34.65 10.20 -6.06
CA VAL A 92 -34.73 11.66 -6.13
C VAL A 92 -36.23 11.98 -6.09
N LYS A 93 -36.73 12.39 -4.93
CA LYS A 93 -38.02 13.09 -4.87
C LYS A 93 -37.73 14.57 -5.12
N GLU A 94 -38.06 15.04 -6.31
CA GLU A 94 -38.26 16.46 -6.58
C GLU A 94 -39.35 16.98 -5.64
N LEU A 95 -39.00 17.91 -4.75
CA LEU A 95 -39.97 18.81 -4.13
C LEU A 95 -40.05 20.04 -5.04
N VAL A 96 -40.97 19.97 -6.01
CA VAL A 96 -41.44 21.17 -6.70
C VAL A 96 -42.31 21.93 -5.69
N SER A 97 -41.89 23.14 -5.38
CA SER A 97 -42.61 24.12 -4.55
C SER A 97 -44.02 24.36 -5.08
N ALA A 98 -45.04 24.24 -4.22
CA ALA A 98 -46.38 24.75 -4.45
C ALA A 98 -46.64 25.93 -3.50
#